data_AF-A0A936MWV3-F1
#
_entry.id   AF-A0A936MWV3-F1
#
_cell.length_a   1.000
_cell.length_b   1.000
_cell.length_c   1.000
_cell.angle_alpha   90.00
_cell.angle_beta   90.00
_cell.angle_gamma   90.00
#
_symmetry.space_group_name_H-M   'P 1'
#
loop_
_entity.id
_entity.type
_entity.pdbx_description
1 polymer ?
#
loop_
_entity_poly.entity_id
_entity_poly.type
_entity_poly.pdbx_seq_one_letter_code
_entity_poly.pdbx_strand_id
1 'polypeptide(L)'
;MGWARSFGRPEVRIATRFMEDIRTGSYIQRCRTFKMTETEAIVTAAKHYCIDNFRYWSNRYQNERTGNDFPYTYTDNDYNLFPRYNALSAIRQGIEYFTGKEFQDIKSCKLILIKTGKESQSPFTEKTQNKIEQKAIQEERDKFVQFIDNIESSVLKTVEPLPYRRRLKDDERETIRQVLTDKWRVDGYWVPLIESSPEVTTIFLDKENLTERDETQIADFIKQKAEGRLYEITEEQLDYEIDQSEFDIDCYETFYCDKTFNWLVYGSHEGTLAFGGKELLDFVQQVFADRKEMINNW
;
A
#
# COMPACT_ATOMS: atom_id res chain seq x y z
N MET A 1 -11.66 17.68 10.76
CA MET A 1 -13.04 17.42 10.30
C MET A 1 -13.37 15.98 10.60
N GLY A 2 -14.38 15.72 11.44
CA GLY A 2 -14.71 14.38 11.93
C GLY A 2 -15.60 13.61 10.94
N TRP A 3 -15.36 12.30 10.85
CA TRP A 3 -16.21 11.37 10.12
C TRP A 3 -16.50 10.15 10.98
N ALA A 4 -17.77 9.98 11.34
CA ALA A 4 -18.31 8.76 11.94
C ALA A 4 -19.75 8.56 11.42
N ARG A 5 -19.97 7.41 10.76
CA ARG A 5 -21.21 6.65 10.47
C ARG A 5 -21.02 5.92 9.13
N SER A 6 -21.55 4.76 8.81
CA SER A 6 -22.09 3.58 9.50
C SER A 6 -22.51 2.64 8.35
N PHE A 7 -21.96 1.43 8.21
CA PHE A 7 -22.31 0.52 7.10
C PHE A 7 -23.38 -0.50 7.52
N GLY A 8 -24.45 -0.62 6.72
CA GLY A 8 -25.43 -1.70 6.78
C GLY A 8 -25.24 -2.69 5.63
N ARG A 9 -25.34 -4.00 5.91
CA ARG A 9 -25.32 -5.09 4.91
C ARG A 9 -26.68 -5.21 4.20
N PRO A 10 -26.72 -5.80 3.00
CA PRO A 10 -27.23 -7.19 2.94
C PRO A 10 -26.53 -8.11 1.92
N GLU A 11 -26.22 -9.31 2.41
CA GLU A 11 -25.91 -10.52 1.63
C GLU A 11 -27.16 -11.08 0.92
N VAL A 12 -26.92 -12.13 0.11
CA VAL A 12 -27.87 -13.09 -0.50
C VAL A 12 -28.12 -12.82 -1.99
N ARG A 13 -27.20 -13.33 -2.85
CA ARG A 13 -27.51 -13.82 -4.22
C ARG A 13 -26.35 -14.52 -4.99
N ILE A 14 -25.35 -15.10 -4.31
CA ILE A 14 -24.20 -15.78 -4.97
C ILE A 14 -24.28 -17.32 -4.90
N ALA A 15 -25.20 -17.89 -4.10
CA ALA A 15 -25.19 -19.32 -3.77
C ALA A 15 -25.61 -20.29 -4.89
N THR A 16 -26.02 -19.82 -6.08
CA THR A 16 -26.63 -20.71 -7.10
C THR A 16 -25.67 -21.13 -8.21
N ARG A 17 -24.52 -20.45 -8.41
CA ARG A 17 -23.57 -20.78 -9.48
C ARG A 17 -22.42 -21.69 -9.05
N PHE A 18 -22.20 -21.81 -7.74
CA PHE A 18 -21.11 -22.61 -7.15
C PHE A 18 -21.40 -24.12 -7.10
N MET A 19 -22.67 -24.52 -7.30
CA MET A 19 -23.10 -25.92 -7.17
C MET A 19 -23.01 -26.72 -8.48
N GLU A 20 -22.84 -26.07 -9.64
CA GLU A 20 -22.69 -26.77 -10.93
C GLU A 20 -21.24 -27.18 -11.22
N ASP A 21 -20.25 -26.42 -10.73
CA ASP A 21 -18.82 -26.73 -10.94
C ASP A 21 -18.30 -27.90 -10.10
N ILE A 22 -19.01 -28.29 -9.03
CA ILE A 22 -18.67 -29.47 -8.21
C ILE A 22 -18.99 -30.79 -8.95
N ARG A 23 -19.88 -30.76 -9.96
CA ARG A 23 -20.35 -31.97 -10.65
C ARG A 23 -19.43 -32.50 -11.74
N THR A 24 -18.48 -31.72 -12.26
CA THR A 24 -17.67 -32.13 -13.43
C THR A 24 -16.28 -32.67 -13.08
N GLY A 25 -15.89 -32.71 -11.80
CA GLY A 25 -14.70 -33.46 -11.36
C GLY A 25 -13.37 -33.06 -12.01
N SER A 26 -13.28 -31.89 -12.65
CA SER A 26 -12.09 -31.45 -13.41
C SER A 26 -11.23 -30.39 -12.69
N TYR A 27 -11.57 -30.02 -11.45
CA TYR A 27 -10.86 -28.99 -10.68
C TYR A 27 -9.95 -29.52 -9.55
N ILE A 28 -9.65 -30.83 -9.52
CA ILE A 28 -8.62 -31.37 -8.61
C ILE A 28 -7.34 -31.59 -9.40
N GLN A 29 -6.77 -30.52 -9.94
CA GLN A 29 -5.44 -30.54 -10.53
C GLN A 29 -4.61 -29.39 -9.97
N ARG A 30 -3.95 -29.69 -8.83
CA ARG A 30 -2.81 -28.99 -8.22
C ARG A 30 -3.08 -27.61 -7.61
N CYS A 31 -3.83 -27.58 -6.50
CA CYS A 31 -3.49 -26.65 -5.42
C CYS A 31 -2.16 -27.14 -4.81
N ARG A 32 -1.02 -26.73 -5.39
CA ARG A 32 0.22 -26.69 -4.62
C ARG A 32 -0.05 -25.70 -3.50
N THR A 33 -0.24 -26.19 -2.27
CA THR A 33 -0.16 -25.36 -1.08
C THR A 33 1.22 -24.72 -1.10
N PHE A 34 1.29 -23.46 -1.54
CA PHE A 34 2.53 -22.71 -1.55
C PHE A 34 2.89 -22.46 -0.09
N LYS A 35 3.80 -23.28 0.43
CA LYS A 35 4.23 -23.17 1.83
C LYS A 35 5.39 -22.19 1.87
N MET A 36 5.22 -21.08 2.59
CA MET A 36 6.31 -20.14 2.86
C MET A 36 7.49 -20.86 3.51
N THR A 37 8.70 -20.50 3.12
CA THR A 37 9.93 -20.86 3.85
C THR A 37 9.95 -20.22 5.23
N GLU A 38 10.79 -20.69 6.15
CA GLU A 38 10.90 -20.07 7.50
C GLU A 38 11.35 -18.60 7.43
N THR A 39 12.17 -18.23 6.45
CA THR A 39 12.64 -16.85 6.24
C THR A 39 11.53 -15.95 5.66
N GLU A 40 10.73 -16.44 4.72
CA GLU A 40 9.51 -15.74 4.27
C GLU A 40 8.50 -15.59 5.41
N ALA A 41 8.32 -16.63 6.23
CA ALA A 41 7.39 -16.62 7.35
C ALA A 41 7.80 -15.61 8.43
N ILE A 42 9.08 -15.50 8.80
CA ILE A 42 9.51 -14.53 9.83
C ILE A 42 9.44 -13.08 9.32
N VAL A 43 9.75 -12.83 8.05
CA VAL A 43 9.54 -11.50 7.45
C VAL A 43 8.05 -11.14 7.45
N THR A 44 7.17 -12.11 7.13
CA THR A 44 5.72 -11.91 7.16
C THR A 44 5.20 -11.69 8.59
N ALA A 45 5.71 -12.43 9.57
CA ALA A 45 5.40 -12.22 10.99
C ALA A 45 5.83 -10.84 11.48
N ALA A 46 6.99 -10.35 11.04
CA ALA A 46 7.48 -9.01 11.34
C ALA A 46 6.55 -7.93 10.75
N LYS A 47 6.06 -8.11 9.52
CA LYS A 47 5.07 -7.22 8.90
C LYS A 47 3.74 -7.22 9.67
N HIS A 48 3.21 -8.39 10.04
CA HIS A 48 2.01 -8.50 10.89
C HIS A 48 2.18 -7.78 12.22
N TYR A 49 3.31 -8.00 12.92
CA TYR A 49 3.61 -7.29 14.16
C TYR A 49 3.48 -5.77 13.99
N CYS A 50 4.09 -5.21 12.94
CA CYS A 50 4.03 -3.78 12.69
C CYS A 50 2.61 -3.31 12.37
N ILE A 51 1.87 -4.03 11.52
CA ILE A 51 0.50 -3.69 11.12
C ILE A 51 -0.45 -3.70 12.33
N ASP A 52 -0.41 -4.77 13.12
CA ASP A 52 -1.34 -4.96 14.23
C ASP A 52 -1.05 -4.00 15.39
N ASN A 53 0.22 -3.82 15.75
CA ASN A 53 0.57 -2.86 16.80
C ASN A 53 0.39 -1.40 16.33
N PHE A 54 0.57 -1.11 15.03
CA PHE A 54 0.27 0.22 14.49
C PHE A 54 -1.22 0.52 14.71
N ARG A 55 -2.10 -0.39 14.29
CA ARG A 55 -3.56 -0.25 14.47
C ARG A 55 -3.94 -0.10 15.93
N TYR A 56 -3.32 -0.88 16.82
CA TYR A 56 -3.56 -0.76 18.27
C TYR A 56 -3.23 0.64 18.78
N TRP A 57 -2.02 1.14 18.51
CA TRP A 57 -1.57 2.44 19.00
C TRP A 57 -2.28 3.61 18.33
N SER A 58 -2.57 3.53 17.02
CA SER A 58 -3.31 4.58 16.31
C SER A 58 -4.74 4.69 16.82
N ASN A 59 -5.43 3.56 17.02
CA ASN A 59 -6.78 3.55 17.57
C ASN A 59 -6.79 4.07 19.01
N ARG A 60 -5.80 3.68 19.81
CA ARG A 60 -5.67 4.16 21.18
C ARG A 60 -5.46 5.67 21.22
N TYR A 61 -4.57 6.19 20.38
CA TYR A 61 -4.36 7.63 20.24
C TYR A 61 -5.64 8.37 19.83
N GLN A 62 -6.37 7.89 18.82
CA GLN A 62 -7.63 8.52 18.40
C GLN A 62 -8.67 8.60 19.52
N ASN A 63 -8.72 7.61 20.42
CA ASN A 63 -9.69 7.55 21.51
C ASN A 63 -9.25 8.26 22.79
N GLU A 64 -7.94 8.29 23.08
CA GLU A 64 -7.37 8.83 24.32
C GLU A 64 -6.76 10.22 24.14
N ARG A 65 -6.68 10.73 22.90
CA ARG A 65 -6.15 12.07 22.65
C ARG A 65 -6.99 13.11 23.36
N THR A 66 -6.30 13.97 24.12
CA THR A 66 -6.92 15.09 24.85
C THR A 66 -6.31 16.43 24.50
N GLY A 67 -5.26 16.45 23.68
CA GLY A 67 -4.74 17.66 23.08
C GLY A 67 -5.75 18.36 22.18
N ASN A 68 -5.59 19.68 22.00
CA ASN A 68 -6.49 20.46 21.16
C ASN A 68 -6.05 20.38 19.69
N ASP A 69 -7.02 20.43 18.77
CA ASP A 69 -6.74 20.61 17.35
C ASP A 69 -6.40 22.07 17.00
N PHE A 70 -6.89 23.04 17.78
CA PHE A 70 -6.64 24.46 17.54
C PHE A 70 -6.63 25.32 18.84
N PRO A 71 -5.52 26.01 19.18
CA PRO A 71 -4.19 25.77 18.62
C PRO A 71 -3.77 24.32 18.87
N TYR A 72 -2.98 23.77 17.96
CA TYR A 72 -2.58 22.37 18.07
C TYR A 72 -1.72 22.18 19.33
N THR A 73 -2.20 21.38 20.29
CA THR A 73 -1.45 21.07 21.51
C THR A 73 -1.40 19.57 21.73
N TYR A 74 -0.26 19.08 22.22
CA TYR A 74 -0.08 17.70 22.66
C TYR A 74 0.14 17.66 24.16
N THR A 75 -0.52 16.72 24.81
CA THR A 75 -0.29 16.35 26.21
C THR A 75 0.84 15.33 26.33
N ASP A 76 1.34 15.11 27.54
CA ASP A 76 2.28 14.02 27.83
C ASP A 76 1.73 12.64 27.44
N ASN A 77 0.41 12.44 27.57
CA ASN A 77 -0.24 11.22 27.11
C ASN A 77 -0.16 11.09 25.58
N ASP A 78 -0.41 12.17 24.85
CA ASP A 78 -0.32 12.17 23.38
C ASP A 78 1.10 11.82 22.91
N TYR A 79 2.11 12.46 23.51
CA TYR A 79 3.53 12.16 23.24
C TYR A 79 3.95 10.73 23.61
N ASN A 80 3.15 10.01 24.42
CA ASN A 80 3.39 8.61 24.73
C ASN A 80 2.68 7.64 23.77
N LEU A 81 1.73 8.13 22.96
CA LEU A 81 0.90 7.29 22.09
C LEU A 81 1.32 7.40 20.62
N PHE A 82 1.23 8.60 20.03
CA PHE A 82 1.44 8.75 18.59
C PHE A 82 2.84 8.33 18.10
N PRO A 83 3.91 8.56 18.87
CA PRO A 83 5.24 8.18 18.40
C PRO A 83 5.44 6.67 18.24
N ARG A 84 4.63 5.86 18.93
CA ARG A 84 4.74 4.39 18.86
C ARG A 84 4.27 3.86 17.52
N TYR A 85 3.12 4.32 17.03
CA TYR A 85 2.68 3.91 15.69
C TYR A 85 3.58 4.53 14.59
N ASN A 86 4.15 5.71 14.81
CA ASN A 86 5.16 6.26 13.89
C ASN A 86 6.42 5.39 13.83
N ALA A 87 6.91 4.90 14.98
CA ALA A 87 8.02 3.95 15.03
C ALA A 87 7.69 2.66 14.27
N LEU A 88 6.50 2.10 14.45
CA LEU A 88 6.07 0.88 13.76
C LEU A 88 5.94 1.08 12.25
N SER A 89 5.45 2.24 11.81
CA SER A 89 5.43 2.61 10.39
C SER A 89 6.83 2.65 9.80
N ALA A 90 7.78 3.33 10.47
CA ALA A 90 9.17 3.39 10.04
C ALA A 90 9.82 2.00 9.96
N ILE A 91 9.63 1.16 11.00
CA ILE A 91 10.15 -0.21 11.02
C ILE A 91 9.57 -1.03 9.86
N ARG A 92 8.25 -0.95 9.64
CA ARG A 92 7.58 -1.65 8.54
C ARG A 92 8.17 -1.27 7.18
N GLN A 93 8.34 0.02 6.92
CA GLN A 93 8.93 0.52 5.68
C GLN A 93 10.35 -0.04 5.46
N GLY A 94 11.11 -0.26 6.52
CA GLY A 94 12.43 -0.91 6.45
C GLY A 94 12.34 -2.42 6.20
N ILE A 95 11.38 -3.11 6.83
CA ILE A 95 11.15 -4.55 6.62
C ILE A 95 10.68 -4.83 5.20
N GLU A 96 9.92 -3.90 4.60
CA GLU A 96 9.35 -4.08 3.26
C GLU A 96 10.40 -4.15 2.15
N TYR A 97 11.67 -3.79 2.39
CA TYR A 97 12.78 -4.13 1.46
C TYR A 97 13.03 -5.63 1.31
N PHE A 98 12.50 -6.44 2.23
CA PHE A 98 12.75 -7.86 2.34
C PHE A 98 11.52 -8.69 2.00
N THR A 99 11.76 -9.81 1.31
CA THR A 99 10.74 -10.82 1.00
C THR A 99 10.95 -12.11 1.77
N GLY A 100 12.14 -12.31 2.35
CA GLY A 100 12.54 -13.57 2.98
C GLY A 100 13.28 -14.51 2.05
N LYS A 101 13.11 -14.39 0.72
CA LYS A 101 13.74 -15.27 -0.28
C LYS A 101 15.23 -15.02 -0.45
N GLU A 102 15.68 -13.82 -0.12
CA GLU A 102 17.08 -13.39 -0.19
C GLU A 102 17.96 -13.93 0.94
N PHE A 103 17.36 -14.50 2.00
CA PHE A 103 18.11 -15.02 3.13
C PHE A 103 18.42 -16.51 2.96
N GLN A 104 19.64 -16.88 3.33
CA GLN A 104 20.09 -18.28 3.31
C GLN A 104 19.53 -19.08 4.49
N ASP A 105 19.33 -18.43 5.63
CA ASP A 105 18.94 -19.07 6.88
C ASP A 105 18.18 -18.11 7.81
N ILE A 106 17.45 -18.67 8.77
CA ILE A 106 16.64 -17.90 9.72
C ILE A 106 17.47 -17.02 10.66
N LYS A 107 18.70 -17.41 11.01
CA LYS A 107 19.55 -16.66 11.94
C LYS A 107 20.03 -15.38 11.30
N SER A 108 20.50 -15.43 10.04
CA SER A 108 20.87 -14.23 9.28
C SER A 108 19.67 -13.31 9.06
N CYS A 109 18.49 -13.88 8.76
CA CYS A 109 17.25 -13.12 8.64
C CYS A 109 16.87 -12.38 9.94
N LYS A 110 16.88 -13.07 11.11
CA LYS A 110 16.62 -12.46 12.42
C LYS A 110 17.56 -11.29 12.71
N LEU A 111 18.87 -11.46 12.47
CA LEU A 111 19.86 -10.41 12.70
C LEU A 111 19.57 -9.14 11.88
N ILE A 112 19.20 -9.31 10.60
CA ILE A 112 18.84 -8.20 9.73
C ILE A 112 17.54 -7.53 10.19
N LEU A 113 16.49 -8.30 10.49
CA LEU A 113 15.23 -7.75 10.99
C LEU A 113 15.41 -6.99 12.31
N ILE A 114 16.18 -7.52 13.26
CA ILE A 114 16.52 -6.84 14.52
C ILE A 114 17.25 -5.52 14.24
N LYS A 115 18.22 -5.53 13.33
CA LYS A 115 18.95 -4.32 12.93
C LYS A 115 17.99 -3.29 12.33
N THR A 116 17.16 -3.71 11.37
CA THR A 116 16.11 -2.88 10.76
C THR A 116 15.18 -2.28 11.81
N GLY A 117 14.68 -3.07 12.76
CA GLY A 117 13.84 -2.60 13.86
C GLY A 117 14.47 -1.48 14.70
N LYS A 118 15.80 -1.55 14.91
CA LYS A 118 16.55 -0.53 15.65
C LYS A 118 16.82 0.73 14.83
N GLU A 119 17.10 0.57 13.55
CA GLU A 119 17.71 1.62 12.73
C GLU A 119 16.73 2.34 11.81
N SER A 120 15.60 1.73 11.41
CA SER A 120 14.66 2.33 10.47
C SER A 120 14.10 3.65 10.99
N GLN A 121 14.11 4.69 10.16
CA GLN A 121 13.65 6.04 10.52
C GLN A 121 12.62 6.58 9.53
N SER A 122 11.92 7.63 9.97
CA SER A 122 11.03 8.48 9.17
C SER A 122 11.13 9.93 9.68
N PRO A 123 10.61 10.92 8.95
CA PRO A 123 10.55 12.31 9.44
C PRO A 123 9.90 12.47 10.83
N PHE A 124 9.04 11.53 11.23
CA PHE A 124 8.34 11.52 12.52
C PHE A 124 9.07 10.79 13.64
N THR A 125 10.16 10.07 13.34
CA THR A 125 10.97 9.36 14.35
C THR A 125 12.37 9.95 14.47
N GLU A 126 12.79 10.75 13.48
CA GLU A 126 14.02 11.49 13.50
C GLU A 126 13.88 12.78 14.32
N LYS A 127 14.96 13.16 15.03
CA LYS A 127 15.15 14.51 15.57
C LYS A 127 14.07 15.00 16.54
N THR A 128 13.27 14.12 17.14
CA THR A 128 12.38 14.50 18.25
C THR A 128 13.19 15.05 19.42
N GLN A 129 12.74 16.17 20.00
CA GLN A 129 13.33 16.77 21.20
C GLN A 129 12.57 16.39 22.48
N ASN A 130 11.35 15.85 22.36
CA ASN A 130 10.51 15.50 23.49
C ASN A 130 10.96 14.15 24.10
N LYS A 131 11.29 14.14 25.39
CA LYS A 131 11.80 12.95 26.08
C LYS A 131 10.77 11.81 26.19
N ILE A 132 9.48 12.13 26.29
CA ILE A 132 8.40 11.13 26.35
C ILE A 132 8.28 10.45 25.00
N GLU A 133 8.31 11.24 23.92
CA GLU A 133 8.29 10.75 22.55
C GLU A 133 9.49 9.85 22.24
N GLN A 134 10.72 10.29 22.55
CA GLN A 134 11.93 9.50 22.40
C GLN A 134 11.83 8.15 23.13
N LYS A 135 11.34 8.17 24.37
CA LYS A 135 11.14 6.97 25.19
C LYS A 135 10.09 6.05 24.57
N ALA A 136 8.96 6.58 24.12
CA ALA A 136 7.89 5.81 23.50
C ALA A 136 8.35 5.11 22.21
N ILE A 137 9.13 5.80 21.37
CA ILE A 137 9.77 5.24 20.17
C ILE A 137 10.72 4.10 20.54
N GLN A 138 11.63 4.33 21.50
CA GLN A 138 12.63 3.33 21.88
C GLN A 138 11.99 2.07 22.47
N GLU A 139 11.01 2.23 23.35
CA GLU A 139 10.28 1.10 23.93
C GLU A 139 9.59 0.24 22.87
N GLU A 140 9.04 0.84 21.80
CA GLU A 140 8.40 0.08 20.74
C GLU A 140 9.42 -0.66 19.86
N ARG A 141 10.58 -0.06 19.61
CA ARG A 141 11.71 -0.75 18.95
C ARG A 141 12.20 -1.93 19.77
N ASP A 142 12.33 -1.77 21.08
CA ASP A 142 12.79 -2.84 21.98
C ASP A 142 11.81 -4.02 22.00
N LYS A 143 10.49 -3.74 22.02
CA LYS A 143 9.47 -4.79 21.91
C LYS A 143 9.52 -5.52 20.57
N PHE A 144 9.68 -4.80 19.47
CA PHE A 144 9.83 -5.42 18.15
C PHE A 144 11.08 -6.33 18.11
N VAL A 145 12.22 -5.85 18.62
CA VAL A 145 13.46 -6.64 18.69
C VAL A 145 13.24 -7.89 19.53
N GLN A 146 12.62 -7.75 20.70
CA GLN A 146 12.31 -8.88 21.57
C GLN A 146 11.38 -9.89 20.88
N PHE A 147 10.38 -9.43 20.11
CA PHE A 147 9.50 -10.29 19.33
C PHE A 147 10.28 -11.11 18.30
N ILE A 148 11.13 -10.47 17.49
CA ILE A 148 11.92 -11.17 16.45
C ILE A 148 12.94 -12.14 17.07
N ASP A 149 13.58 -11.76 18.17
CA ASP A 149 14.58 -12.61 18.82
C ASP A 149 13.91 -13.89 19.37
N ASN A 150 12.75 -13.74 20.03
CA ASN A 150 12.08 -14.83 20.74
C ASN A 150 11.06 -15.62 19.91
N ILE A 151 10.74 -15.22 18.68
CA ILE A 151 9.77 -15.97 17.86
C ILE A 151 10.27 -17.39 17.56
N GLU A 152 9.43 -18.38 17.85
CA GLU A 152 9.71 -19.80 17.69
C GLU A 152 9.32 -20.32 16.30
N SER A 153 10.03 -21.34 15.81
CA SER A 153 9.67 -22.04 14.56
C SER A 153 8.27 -22.66 14.57
N SER A 154 7.70 -22.94 15.74
CA SER A 154 6.32 -23.42 15.90
C SER A 154 5.31 -22.36 15.42
N VAL A 155 5.50 -21.11 15.84
CA VAL A 155 4.69 -19.94 15.46
C VAL A 155 4.87 -19.62 13.98
N LEU A 156 6.10 -19.71 13.45
CA LEU A 156 6.36 -19.42 12.03
C LEU A 156 5.59 -20.33 11.08
N LYS A 157 5.25 -21.56 11.49
CA LYS A 157 4.48 -22.50 10.67
C LYS A 157 3.00 -22.12 10.54
N THR A 158 2.50 -21.22 11.39
CA THR A 158 1.11 -20.77 11.44
C THR A 158 0.95 -19.31 11.01
N VAL A 159 2.01 -18.67 10.50
CA VAL A 159 1.92 -17.29 10.00
C VAL A 159 1.10 -17.28 8.73
N GLU A 160 0.00 -16.52 8.75
CA GLU A 160 -0.83 -16.32 7.58
C GLU A 160 -0.10 -15.42 6.57
N PRO A 161 -0.11 -15.77 5.27
CA PRO A 161 0.52 -14.95 4.25
C PRO A 161 -0.17 -13.59 4.13
N LEU A 162 0.63 -12.56 3.86
CA LEU A 162 0.14 -11.25 3.41
C LEU A 162 0.16 -11.18 1.89
N PRO A 163 -0.69 -10.33 1.27
CA PRO A 163 -0.50 -9.93 -0.11
C PRO A 163 0.95 -9.48 -0.35
N TYR A 164 1.46 -9.76 -1.53
CA TYR A 164 2.84 -9.40 -1.82
C TYR A 164 3.01 -7.89 -1.82
N ARG A 165 4.00 -7.44 -1.08
CA ARG A 165 4.44 -6.06 -1.04
C ARG A 165 5.93 -6.03 -0.70
N ARG A 166 6.72 -5.44 -1.58
CA ARG A 166 8.11 -5.10 -1.30
C ARG A 166 8.40 -3.66 -1.70
N ARG A 167 9.25 -3.01 -0.93
CA ARG A 167 9.81 -1.72 -1.27
C ARG A 167 10.89 -1.90 -2.32
N LEU A 168 10.89 -1.04 -3.32
CA LEU A 168 11.90 -1.02 -4.38
C LEU A 168 13.22 -0.49 -3.83
N LYS A 169 14.34 -1.08 -4.25
CA LYS A 169 15.66 -0.55 -3.94
C LYS A 169 15.91 0.73 -4.74
N ASP A 170 16.89 1.53 -4.31
CA ASP A 170 17.18 2.84 -4.92
C ASP A 170 17.46 2.75 -6.43
N ASP A 171 18.16 1.72 -6.89
CA ASP A 171 18.48 1.48 -8.30
C ASP A 171 17.25 1.07 -9.13
N GLU A 172 16.41 0.18 -8.58
CA GLU A 172 15.13 -0.21 -9.18
C GLU A 172 14.20 1.01 -9.29
N ARG A 173 14.10 1.77 -8.21
CA ARG A 173 13.29 2.99 -8.13
C ARG A 173 13.69 3.99 -9.20
N GLU A 174 14.98 4.31 -9.28
CA GLU A 174 15.51 5.28 -10.23
C GLU A 174 15.22 4.83 -11.66
N THR A 175 15.44 3.54 -11.94
CA THR A 175 15.15 2.96 -13.26
C THR A 175 13.68 3.10 -13.64
N ILE A 176 12.77 2.79 -12.71
CA ILE A 176 11.33 2.87 -12.94
C ILE A 176 10.90 4.33 -13.15
N ARG A 177 11.36 5.25 -12.29
CA ARG A 177 11.03 6.67 -12.41
C ARG A 177 11.54 7.27 -13.71
N GLN A 178 12.75 6.93 -14.14
CA GLN A 178 13.29 7.37 -15.42
C GLN A 178 12.40 6.90 -16.59
N VAL A 179 11.89 5.66 -16.56
CA VAL A 179 10.94 5.18 -17.58
C VAL A 179 9.64 5.99 -17.56
N LEU A 180 9.14 6.35 -16.38
CA LEU A 180 7.94 7.19 -16.26
C LEU A 180 8.17 8.61 -16.81
N THR A 181 9.30 9.23 -16.51
CA THR A 181 9.68 10.53 -17.07
C THR A 181 9.86 10.46 -18.59
N ASP A 182 10.54 9.44 -19.11
CA ASP A 182 10.83 9.31 -20.53
C ASP A 182 9.59 8.99 -21.37
N LYS A 183 8.68 8.15 -20.86
CA LYS A 183 7.50 7.68 -21.61
C LYS A 183 6.27 8.55 -21.36
N TRP A 184 6.06 8.97 -20.12
CA TRP A 184 4.82 9.62 -19.68
C TRP A 184 5.02 11.09 -19.32
N ARG A 185 6.26 11.61 -19.34
CA ARG A 185 6.60 13.00 -18.96
C ARG A 185 6.19 13.33 -17.51
N VAL A 186 6.29 12.35 -16.62
CA VAL A 186 6.07 12.55 -15.17
C VAL A 186 7.23 13.34 -14.56
N ASP A 187 6.91 14.30 -13.69
CA ASP A 187 7.88 15.11 -12.93
C ASP A 187 7.37 15.34 -11.50
N GLY A 188 7.37 14.28 -10.69
CA GLY A 188 6.77 14.25 -9.35
C GLY A 188 5.24 14.18 -9.38
N TYR A 189 4.63 14.96 -10.27
CA TYR A 189 3.20 15.03 -10.56
C TYR A 189 2.94 14.65 -12.03
N TRP A 190 1.67 14.63 -12.40
CA TRP A 190 1.26 14.41 -13.79
C TRP A 190 0.07 15.26 -14.19
N VAL A 191 -0.44 15.04 -15.40
CA VAL A 191 -1.58 15.80 -15.92
C VAL A 191 -2.81 15.62 -15.02
N PRO A 192 -3.65 16.65 -14.84
CA PRO A 192 -3.58 17.98 -15.45
C PRO A 192 -2.70 19.00 -14.69
N LEU A 193 -2.00 18.61 -13.61
CA LEU A 193 -1.21 19.52 -12.78
C LEU A 193 0.01 20.10 -13.51
N ILE A 194 0.51 19.36 -14.50
CA ILE A 194 1.54 19.81 -15.43
C ILE A 194 0.97 19.94 -16.84
N GLU A 195 1.62 20.74 -17.68
CA GLU A 195 1.23 20.92 -19.07
C GLU A 195 1.21 19.57 -19.81
N SER A 196 0.09 19.27 -20.46
CA SER A 196 -0.06 18.02 -21.22
C SER A 196 0.88 18.02 -22.42
N SER A 197 1.72 16.98 -22.51
CA SER A 197 2.57 16.79 -23.69
C SER A 197 1.71 16.35 -24.89
N PRO A 198 1.87 16.98 -26.07
CA PRO A 198 1.16 16.52 -27.28
C PRO A 198 1.60 15.12 -27.74
N GLU A 199 2.72 14.60 -27.22
CA GLU A 199 3.24 13.26 -27.51
C GLU A 199 2.56 12.17 -26.67
N VAL A 200 1.89 12.55 -25.57
CA VAL A 200 1.29 11.62 -24.61
C VAL A 200 -0.21 11.85 -24.59
N THR A 201 -0.97 10.87 -25.08
CA THR A 201 -2.43 10.91 -24.96
C THR A 201 -2.84 10.52 -23.55
N THR A 202 -3.67 11.34 -22.92
CA THR A 202 -4.16 11.15 -21.56
C THR A 202 -5.65 11.46 -21.45
N ILE A 203 -6.29 10.90 -20.43
CA ILE A 203 -7.61 11.30 -19.95
C ILE A 203 -7.47 11.61 -18.47
N PHE A 204 -8.08 12.69 -17.99
CA PHE A 204 -8.24 12.93 -16.56
C PHE A 204 -9.71 13.18 -16.21
N LEU A 205 -10.06 12.84 -14.97
CA LEU A 205 -11.40 12.96 -14.40
C LEU A 205 -11.28 13.60 -13.01
N ASP A 206 -12.17 14.52 -12.70
CA ASP A 206 -12.42 14.93 -11.31
C ASP A 206 -13.08 13.78 -10.54
N LYS A 207 -12.45 13.39 -9.42
CA LYS A 207 -12.86 12.29 -8.54
C LYS A 207 -14.27 12.50 -7.98
N GLU A 208 -14.72 13.74 -7.78
CA GLU A 208 -16.09 14.01 -7.31
C GLU A 208 -17.16 13.56 -8.32
N ASN A 209 -16.80 13.39 -9.59
CA ASN A 209 -17.70 12.92 -10.65
C ASN A 209 -17.71 11.39 -10.81
N LEU A 210 -16.86 10.67 -10.09
CA LEU A 210 -16.81 9.21 -10.11
C LEU A 210 -17.92 8.62 -9.23
N THR A 211 -18.66 7.66 -9.78
CA THR A 211 -19.53 6.80 -8.97
C THR A 211 -18.76 5.58 -8.49
N GLU A 212 -19.19 4.94 -7.39
CA GLU A 212 -18.61 3.66 -6.91
C GLU A 212 -18.58 2.60 -8.03
N ARG A 213 -19.55 2.63 -8.94
CA ARG A 213 -19.61 1.75 -10.10
C ARG A 213 -18.48 2.05 -11.09
N ASP A 214 -18.21 3.31 -11.39
CA ASP A 214 -17.13 3.73 -12.29
C ASP A 214 -15.78 3.29 -11.72
N GLU A 215 -15.55 3.59 -10.45
CA GLU A 215 -14.36 3.20 -9.70
C GLU A 215 -14.15 1.68 -9.74
N THR A 216 -15.19 0.90 -9.44
CA THR A 216 -15.14 -0.56 -9.46
C THR A 216 -14.79 -1.09 -10.86
N GLN A 217 -15.45 -0.56 -11.90
CA GLN A 217 -15.21 -1.00 -13.29
C GLN A 217 -13.78 -0.71 -13.74
N ILE A 218 -13.25 0.47 -13.41
CA ILE A 218 -11.87 0.87 -13.74
C ILE A 218 -10.86 0.04 -12.93
N ALA A 219 -11.09 -0.13 -11.63
CA ALA A 219 -10.22 -0.94 -10.78
C ALA A 219 -10.16 -2.40 -11.24
N ASP A 220 -11.29 -3.00 -11.58
CA ASP A 220 -11.35 -4.37 -12.10
C ASP A 220 -10.61 -4.50 -13.43
N PHE A 221 -10.73 -3.52 -14.33
CA PHE A 221 -9.98 -3.50 -15.58
C PHE A 221 -8.47 -3.45 -15.34
N ILE A 222 -8.00 -2.55 -14.47
CA ILE A 222 -6.59 -2.43 -14.11
C ILE A 222 -6.07 -3.72 -13.47
N LYS A 223 -6.81 -4.30 -12.52
CA LYS A 223 -6.46 -5.58 -11.87
C LYS A 223 -6.40 -6.74 -12.84
N GLN A 224 -7.21 -6.75 -13.90
CA GLN A 224 -7.15 -7.76 -14.96
C GLN A 224 -5.97 -7.56 -15.91
N LYS A 225 -5.54 -6.30 -16.14
CA LYS A 225 -4.39 -5.97 -16.98
C LYS A 225 -3.07 -6.19 -16.28
N ALA A 226 -3.02 -5.98 -14.98
CA ALA A 226 -1.88 -6.32 -14.16
C ALA A 226 -1.55 -7.82 -14.33
N GLU A 227 -0.33 -8.16 -14.71
CA GLU A 227 0.12 -9.56 -14.76
C GLU A 227 0.48 -10.07 -13.35
N GLY A 228 -0.41 -9.89 -12.37
CA GLY A 228 -0.23 -10.29 -10.96
C GLY A 228 0.54 -9.28 -10.08
N ARG A 229 1.28 -8.36 -10.68
CA ARG A 229 2.13 -7.37 -9.97
C ARG A 229 1.99 -5.98 -10.56
N LEU A 230 2.08 -4.97 -9.70
CA LEU A 230 2.07 -3.56 -10.04
C LEU A 230 3.24 -2.84 -9.37
N TYR A 231 3.68 -1.75 -9.98
CA TYR A 231 4.47 -0.73 -9.31
C TYR A 231 3.54 0.32 -8.73
N GLU A 232 3.72 0.61 -7.45
CA GLU A 232 3.09 1.69 -6.69
C GLU A 232 4.17 2.74 -6.46
N ILE A 233 4.10 3.88 -7.14
CA ILE A 233 5.12 4.94 -7.07
C ILE A 233 4.49 6.15 -6.40
N THR A 234 4.98 6.57 -5.24
CA THR A 234 4.36 7.65 -4.45
C THR A 234 5.12 8.96 -4.62
N GLU A 235 4.46 10.09 -4.37
CA GLU A 235 5.13 11.39 -4.38
C GLU A 235 6.23 11.50 -3.31
N GLU A 236 6.06 10.82 -2.18
CA GLU A 236 7.03 10.72 -1.08
C GLU A 236 8.22 9.78 -1.36
N GLN A 237 8.31 9.20 -2.56
CA GLN A 237 9.37 8.25 -2.96
C GLN A 237 9.42 6.97 -2.10
N LEU A 238 8.27 6.59 -1.55
CA LEU A 238 8.03 5.29 -0.94
C LEU A 238 7.49 4.37 -2.03
N ASP A 239 8.39 3.85 -2.87
CA ASP A 239 7.99 3.12 -4.07
C ASP A 239 8.03 1.60 -3.84
N TYR A 240 7.02 0.89 -4.36
CA TYR A 240 6.78 -0.52 -4.09
C TYR A 240 6.50 -1.33 -5.35
N GLU A 241 6.80 -2.62 -5.28
CA GLU A 241 6.15 -3.64 -6.11
C GLU A 241 5.11 -4.36 -5.24
N ILE A 242 3.86 -4.39 -5.70
CA ILE A 242 2.70 -4.89 -4.96
C ILE A 242 1.95 -5.97 -5.75
N ASP A 243 1.17 -6.78 -5.05
CA ASP A 243 0.15 -7.63 -5.66
C ASP A 243 -0.96 -6.77 -6.28
N GLN A 244 -1.49 -7.19 -7.42
CA GLN A 244 -2.62 -6.48 -8.05
C GLN A 244 -3.86 -6.40 -7.13
N SER A 245 -4.01 -7.33 -6.18
CA SER A 245 -5.11 -7.28 -5.20
C SER A 245 -5.08 -6.02 -4.35
N GLU A 246 -3.89 -5.44 -4.15
CA GLU A 246 -3.64 -4.26 -3.33
C GLU A 246 -3.88 -2.95 -4.09
N PHE A 247 -4.22 -2.98 -5.38
CA PHE A 247 -4.53 -1.77 -6.14
C PHE A 247 -5.73 -1.02 -5.53
N ASP A 248 -5.52 0.27 -5.25
CA ASP A 248 -6.50 1.23 -4.75
C ASP A 248 -6.75 2.34 -5.79
N ILE A 249 -8.01 2.47 -6.21
CA ILE A 249 -8.44 3.40 -7.26
C ILE A 249 -8.39 4.87 -6.82
N ASP A 250 -8.41 5.16 -5.52
CA ASP A 250 -8.24 6.54 -5.06
C ASP A 250 -6.85 7.06 -5.48
N CYS A 251 -5.83 6.19 -5.55
CA CYS A 251 -4.50 6.54 -6.05
C CYS A 251 -3.91 7.80 -5.40
N TYR A 252 -4.26 8.12 -4.16
CA TYR A 252 -3.89 9.38 -3.50
C TYR A 252 -2.37 9.61 -3.56
N GLU A 253 -1.97 10.65 -4.30
CA GLU A 253 -0.56 11.03 -4.53
C GLU A 253 0.31 9.85 -5.00
N THR A 254 -0.28 9.00 -5.84
CA THR A 254 0.30 7.71 -6.21
C THR A 254 0.07 7.40 -7.68
N PHE A 255 1.11 6.88 -8.33
CA PHE A 255 1.07 6.31 -9.65
C PHE A 255 1.00 4.78 -9.57
N TYR A 256 0.23 4.17 -10.47
CA TYR A 256 0.29 2.74 -10.72
C TYR A 256 0.55 2.42 -12.19
N CYS A 257 1.43 1.44 -12.40
CA CYS A 257 1.69 0.82 -13.70
C CYS A 257 2.14 -0.63 -13.50
N ASP A 258 2.18 -1.43 -14.56
CA ASP A 258 2.83 -2.74 -14.54
C ASP A 258 4.25 -2.69 -15.14
N LYS A 259 4.93 -3.83 -15.14
CA LYS A 259 6.28 -3.99 -15.72
C LYS A 259 6.39 -3.65 -17.22
N THR A 260 5.28 -3.55 -17.95
CA THR A 260 5.27 -3.20 -19.38
C THR A 260 5.27 -1.69 -19.58
N PHE A 261 4.86 -0.93 -18.56
CA PHE A 261 4.67 0.52 -18.61
C PHE A 261 3.76 0.97 -19.76
N ASN A 262 2.89 0.10 -20.29
CA ASN A 262 2.02 0.43 -21.42
C ASN A 262 0.75 1.21 -21.03
N TRP A 263 0.51 1.31 -19.73
CA TRP A 263 -0.53 2.12 -19.13
C TRP A 263 0.02 2.75 -17.85
N LEU A 264 -0.62 3.84 -17.43
CA LEU A 264 -0.32 4.58 -16.21
C LEU A 264 -1.64 5.13 -15.65
N VAL A 265 -1.83 5.03 -14.34
CA VAL A 265 -2.86 5.76 -13.61
C VAL A 265 -2.20 6.59 -12.51
N TYR A 266 -2.73 7.77 -12.24
CA TYR A 266 -2.24 8.67 -11.19
C TYR A 266 -3.43 9.34 -10.50
N GLY A 267 -3.41 9.37 -9.17
CA GLY A 267 -4.35 10.17 -8.39
C GLY A 267 -3.64 11.33 -7.70
N SER A 268 -4.22 12.53 -7.80
CA SER A 268 -3.74 13.71 -7.09
C SER A 268 -4.53 13.93 -5.79
N HIS A 269 -3.91 14.60 -4.81
CA HIS A 269 -4.62 15.15 -3.65
C HIS A 269 -5.58 16.28 -4.04
N GLU A 270 -5.41 16.88 -5.22
CA GLU A 270 -6.29 17.92 -5.80
C GLU A 270 -7.57 17.32 -6.42
N GLY A 271 -7.90 16.07 -6.10
CA GLY A 271 -9.17 15.45 -6.50
C GLY A 271 -9.19 14.98 -7.95
N THR A 272 -8.04 14.75 -8.59
CA THR A 272 -8.00 14.29 -10.00
C THR A 272 -7.50 12.86 -10.12
N LEU A 273 -8.07 12.11 -11.06
CA LEU A 273 -7.60 10.79 -11.50
C LEU A 273 -7.25 10.83 -12.99
N ALA A 274 -5.98 10.59 -13.32
CA ALA A 274 -5.44 10.64 -14.66
C ALA A 274 -5.03 9.26 -15.17
N PHE A 275 -5.20 9.05 -16.47
CA PHE A 275 -4.99 7.78 -17.16
C PHE A 275 -4.16 7.98 -18.42
N GLY A 276 -3.35 6.98 -18.75
CA GLY A 276 -2.61 6.87 -19.99
C GLY A 276 -2.53 5.43 -20.48
N GLY A 277 -2.29 5.27 -21.78
CA GLY A 277 -2.18 3.97 -22.43
C GLY A 277 -3.43 3.59 -23.18
N LYS A 278 -3.26 3.22 -24.45
CA LYS A 278 -4.35 3.10 -25.42
C LYS A 278 -5.54 2.28 -24.90
N GLU A 279 -5.30 1.08 -24.40
CA GLU A 279 -6.38 0.20 -23.96
C GLU A 279 -7.13 0.72 -22.73
N LEU A 280 -6.42 1.38 -21.80
CA LEU A 280 -7.02 1.98 -20.62
C LEU A 280 -7.84 3.21 -21.00
N LEU A 281 -7.33 4.05 -21.89
CA LEU A 281 -8.07 5.20 -22.42
C LEU A 281 -9.33 4.77 -23.17
N ASP A 282 -9.21 3.79 -24.06
CA ASP A 282 -10.35 3.25 -24.83
C ASP A 282 -11.41 2.68 -23.87
N PHE A 283 -11.00 2.05 -22.76
CA PHE A 283 -11.93 1.56 -21.72
C PHE A 283 -12.59 2.69 -20.92
N VAL A 284 -11.82 3.68 -20.43
CA VAL A 284 -12.37 4.83 -19.69
C VAL A 284 -13.38 5.60 -20.55
N GLN A 285 -13.09 5.80 -21.84
CA GLN A 285 -14.05 6.43 -22.76
C GLN A 285 -15.36 5.64 -22.90
N GLN A 286 -15.32 4.31 -22.81
CA GLN A 286 -16.53 3.48 -22.83
C GLN A 286 -17.34 3.62 -21.54
N VAL A 287 -16.68 3.66 -20.37
CA VAL A 287 -17.34 3.88 -19.07
C VAL A 287 -18.05 5.23 -19.04
N PHE A 288 -17.46 6.24 -19.68
CA PHE A 288 -17.99 7.61 -19.74
C PHE A 288 -18.66 7.95 -21.08
N ALA A 289 -19.08 6.96 -21.87
CA ALA A 289 -19.64 7.18 -23.21
C ALA A 289 -20.90 8.09 -23.21
N ASP A 290 -21.70 8.01 -22.14
CA ASP A 290 -22.92 8.81 -21.94
C ASP A 290 -22.67 10.11 -21.14
N ARG A 291 -21.44 10.34 -20.66
CA ARG A 291 -21.04 11.48 -19.82
C ARG A 291 -19.71 12.08 -20.30
N LYS A 292 -19.60 12.31 -21.61
CA LYS A 292 -18.34 12.73 -22.26
C LYS A 292 -17.82 14.08 -21.77
N GLU A 293 -18.71 14.93 -21.28
CA GLU A 293 -18.41 16.23 -20.68
C GLU A 293 -17.59 16.13 -19.38
N MET A 294 -17.52 14.95 -18.75
CA MET A 294 -16.68 14.72 -17.57
C MET A 294 -15.22 14.45 -17.94
N ILE A 295 -14.92 14.09 -19.19
CA ILE A 295 -13.57 13.76 -19.65
C ILE A 295 -12.77 15.03 -19.85
N ASN A 296 -11.55 15.07 -19.28
CA ASN A 296 -10.63 16.20 -19.34
C ASN A 296 -11.26 17.50 -18.79
N ASN A 297 -12.10 17.33 -17.77
CA ASN A 297 -12.70 18.41 -17.03
C ASN A 297 -12.23 18.31 -15.57
N TRP A 298 -11.65 19.40 -15.08
CA TRP A 298 -11.09 19.54 -13.74
C TRP A 298 -11.71 20.77 -13.07
#